data_AF-A0A3E0Q8Z1-F1
#
_entry.id   AF-A0A3E0Q8Z1-F1
#
_cell.length_a   1.000
_cell.length_b   1.000
_cell.length_c   1.000
_cell.angle_alpha   90.00
_cell.angle_beta   90.00
_cell.angle_gamma   90.00
#
_symmetry.space_group_name_H-M   'P 1'
#
loop_
_entity.id
_entity.type
_entity.pdbx_description
1 polymer ?
#
loop_
_entity_poly.entity_id
_entity_poly.type
_entity_poly.pdbx_seq_one_letter_code
_entity_poly.pdbx_strand_id
1 'polypeptide(L)' 'MESELSTCLGKLPVEKQRQVLEFARTLATAPPHGVPGSNLLRFAGAINESDLNAMSQAIQDGCERVDVDEW' A
#
# COMPACT_ATOMS: atom_id res chain seq x y z
N MET A 1 12.17 -21.30 18.15
CA MET A 1 11.67 -20.60 16.94
C MET A 1 10.39 -21.24 16.37
N GLU A 2 10.41 -22.39 15.69
CA GLU A 2 9.17 -23.00 15.13
C GLU A 2 8.13 -23.37 16.21
N SER A 3 8.60 -23.82 17.37
CA SER A 3 7.78 -24.15 18.54
C SER A 3 7.10 -22.92 19.15
N GLU A 4 7.79 -21.79 19.21
CA GLU A 4 7.27 -20.51 19.71
C GLU A 4 6.22 -19.94 18.75
N LEU A 5 6.46 -20.01 17.44
CA LEU A 5 5.50 -19.58 16.42
C LEU A 5 4.18 -20.35 16.55
N SER A 6 4.26 -21.68 16.62
CA SER A 6 3.08 -22.54 16.76
C SER A 6 2.31 -22.25 18.04
N THR A 7 3.02 -22.00 19.15
CA THR A 7 2.42 -21.65 20.45
C THR A 7 1.69 -20.30 20.39
N CYS A 8 2.29 -19.29 19.77
CA CYS A 8 1.68 -17.97 19.62
C CYS A 8 0.46 -18.02 18.70
N LEU A 9 0.54 -18.72 17.56
CA LEU A 9 -0.59 -18.88 16.65
C LEU A 9 -1.75 -19.63 17.30
N GLY A 10 -1.46 -20.67 18.09
CA GLY A 10 -2.48 -21.44 18.81
C GLY A 10 -3.30 -20.61 19.82
N LYS A 11 -2.77 -19.48 20.30
CA LYS A 11 -3.47 -18.56 21.23
C LYS A 11 -4.38 -17.55 20.53
N LEU A 12 -4.28 -17.40 19.21
CA LEU A 12 -5.10 -16.47 18.46
C LEU A 12 -6.52 -17.01 18.25
N PRO A 13 -7.54 -16.14 18.21
CA PRO A 13 -8.87 -16.52 17.71
C PRO A 13 -8.78 -17.09 16.28
N VAL A 14 -9.70 -18.00 15.94
CA VAL A 14 -9.70 -18.72 14.65
C VAL A 14 -9.62 -17.77 13.44
N GLU A 15 -10.34 -16.65 13.48
CA GLU A 15 -10.29 -15.66 12.39
C GLU A 15 -8.90 -15.04 12.19
N LYS A 16 -8.17 -14.82 13.29
CA LYS A 16 -6.80 -14.31 13.25
C LYS A 16 -5.80 -15.37 12.80
N GLN A 17 -5.99 -16.62 13.19
CA GLN A 17 -5.22 -17.75 12.66
C GLN A 17 -5.39 -17.86 11.14
N ARG A 18 -6.63 -17.72 10.64
CA ARG A 18 -6.94 -17.73 9.20
C ARG A 18 -6.23 -16.60 8.46
N GLN A 19 -6.25 -15.37 9.00
CA GLN A 19 -5.54 -14.22 8.44
C GLN A 19 -4.04 -14.46 8.35
N VAL A 20 -3.42 -14.99 9.41
CA VAL A 20 -1.97 -15.26 9.40
C VAL A 20 -1.62 -16.37 8.40
N LEU A 21 -2.44 -17.42 8.30
CA LEU A 21 -2.24 -18.49 7.33
C LEU A 21 -2.29 -17.98 5.88
N GLU A 22 -3.26 -17.11 5.58
CA GLU A 22 -3.38 -16.47 4.27
C GLU A 22 -2.14 -15.62 3.96
N PHE A 23 -1.70 -14.79 4.92
CA PHE A 23 -0.49 -13.99 4.79
C PHE A 23 0.76 -14.85 4.58
N ALA A 24 0.97 -15.90 5.37
CA ALA A 24 2.11 -16.81 5.22
C ALA A 24 2.13 -17.48 3.84
N ARG A 25 0.96 -17.83 3.29
CA ARG A 25 0.84 -18.34 1.91
C ARG A 25 1.27 -17.28 0.88
N THR A 26 0.88 -16.02 1.05
CA THR A 26 1.32 -14.93 0.17
C THR A 26 2.82 -14.65 0.27
N LEU A 27 3.43 -14.85 1.44
CA LEU A 27 4.88 -14.74 1.61
C LEU A 27 5.64 -15.91 0.98
N ALA A 28 5.04 -17.11 0.99
CA ALA A 28 5.63 -18.31 0.41
C ALA A 28 5.54 -18.32 -1.13
N THR A 29 4.57 -17.62 -1.71
CA THR A 29 4.58 -17.32 -3.14
C THR A 29 5.66 -16.28 -3.44
N ALA A 30 6.26 -16.35 -4.64
CA ALA A 30 7.21 -15.32 -5.07
C ALA A 30 6.61 -13.93 -4.87
N PRO A 31 7.36 -12.94 -4.36
CA PRO A 31 6.87 -11.58 -4.24
C PRO A 31 6.25 -11.16 -5.57
N PRO A 32 5.09 -10.50 -5.58
CA PRO A 32 4.55 -9.99 -6.82
C PRO A 32 5.64 -9.13 -7.48
N HIS A 33 6.06 -9.53 -8.68
CA HIS A 33 7.05 -8.76 -9.41
C HIS A 33 6.44 -7.39 -9.71
N GLY A 34 7.12 -6.32 -9.29
CA GLY A 34 6.75 -4.98 -9.69
C GLY A 34 6.78 -4.86 -11.21
N VAL A 35 5.98 -3.94 -11.76
CA VAL A 35 6.06 -3.60 -13.18
C VAL A 35 7.35 -2.83 -13.42
N PRO A 36 8.20 -3.23 -14.39
CA PRO A 36 9.40 -2.47 -14.74
C PRO A 36 9.05 -1.01 -15.04
N GLY A 37 9.80 -0.06 -14.47
CA GLY A 37 9.53 1.38 -14.67
C GLY A 37 9.53 1.80 -16.14
N SER A 38 10.34 1.14 -16.98
CA SER A 38 10.33 1.31 -18.44
C SER A 38 8.95 1.08 -19.06
N ASN A 39 8.15 0.17 -18.51
CA ASN A 39 6.80 -0.13 -18.99
C ASN A 39 5.79 0.97 -18.61
N LEU A 40 6.12 1.81 -17.62
CA LEU A 40 5.28 2.91 -17.18
C LEU A 40 5.47 4.18 -18.01
N LEU A 41 6.55 4.27 -18.81
CA LEU A 41 6.83 5.44 -19.65
C LEU A 41 5.70 5.76 -20.65
N ARG A 42 4.90 4.77 -21.04
CA ARG A 42 3.69 4.96 -21.87
C ARG A 42 2.65 5.89 -21.25
N PHE A 43 2.72 6.11 -19.93
CA PHE A 43 1.82 7.00 -19.21
C PHE A 43 2.42 8.41 -19.00
N ALA A 44 3.65 8.67 -19.45
CA ALA A 44 4.25 9.98 -19.35
C ALA A 44 3.42 10.99 -20.16
N GLY A 45 2.91 12.02 -19.50
CA GLY A 45 2.03 13.02 -20.12
C GLY A 45 0.61 12.51 -20.42
N ALA A 46 0.18 11.39 -19.85
CA ALA A 46 -1.17 10.86 -20.07
C ALA A 46 -2.28 11.70 -19.42
N ILE A 47 -1.93 12.56 -18.45
CA ILE A 47 -2.86 13.49 -17.81
C ILE A 47 -2.76 14.83 -18.55
N ASN A 48 -3.87 15.28 -19.10
CA ASN A 48 -3.93 16.58 -19.79
C ASN A 48 -3.88 17.74 -18.78
N GLU A 49 -3.61 18.94 -19.29
CA GLU A 49 -3.48 20.14 -18.46
C GLU A 49 -4.75 20.46 -17.65
N SER A 50 -5.94 20.28 -18.25
CA SER A 50 -7.20 20.53 -17.53
C SER A 50 -7.39 19.61 -16.33
N ASP A 51 -7.03 18.33 -16.46
CA ASP A 51 -7.13 17.37 -15.37
C ASP A 51 -6.09 17.67 -14.29
N LEU A 52 -4.87 18.10 -14.68
CA LEU A 52 -3.86 18.57 -13.72
C LEU A 52 -4.33 19.78 -12.93
N ASN A 53 -5.01 20.73 -13.59
CA ASN A 53 -5.58 21.91 -12.94
C ASN A 53 -6.71 21.53 -11.97
N ALA A 54 -7.59 20.63 -12.38
CA ALA A 54 -8.68 20.13 -11.53
C ALA A 54 -8.14 19.42 -10.28
N MET A 55 -7.13 18.56 -10.44
CA MET A 55 -6.45 17.90 -9.31
C MET A 55 -5.81 18.91 -8.36
N SER A 56 -5.11 19.91 -8.90
CA SER A 56 -4.48 20.97 -8.11
C SER A 56 -5.51 21.75 -7.29
N GLN A 57 -6.64 22.12 -7.90
CA GLN A 57 -7.71 22.82 -7.22
C GLN A 57 -8.32 21.95 -6.10
N ALA A 58 -8.59 20.67 -6.37
CA ALA A 58 -9.13 19.75 -5.36
C ALA A 58 -8.20 19.58 -4.15
N ILE A 59 -6.87 19.59 -4.37
CA ILE A 59 -5.89 19.57 -3.27
C ILE A 59 -5.96 20.86 -2.46
N GLN A 60 -6.02 22.02 -3.10
CA GLN A 60 -6.09 23.30 -2.40
C GLN A 60 -7.38 23.48 -1.59
N ASP A 61 -8.50 23.00 -2.14
CA ASP A 61 -9.82 23.13 -1.50
C ASP A 61 -10.04 22.11 -0.39
N GLY A 62 -9.46 20.91 -0.55
CA GLY A 62 -9.77 19.74 0.30
C GLY A 62 -8.69 19.33 1.29
N CYS A 63 -7.43 19.74 1.10
CA CYS A 63 -6.34 19.37 2.01
C CYS A 63 -6.10 20.45 3.07
N GLU A 64 -5.86 20.00 4.29
CA GLU A 64 -5.39 20.84 5.38
C GLU A 64 -4.06 21.52 5.00
N ARG A 65 -3.93 22.81 5.31
CA ARG A 65 -2.68 23.54 5.11
C ARG A 65 -1.73 23.13 6.21
N VAL A 66 -0.58 22.57 5.83
CA VAL A 66 0.51 22.33 6.78
C VAL A 66 1.10 23.69 7.15
N ASP A 67 0.98 24.08 8.41
CA ASP A 67 1.76 25.17 8.97
C ASP A 67 3.18 24.63 9.26
N VAL A 68 4.16 25.18 8.55
CA VAL A 68 5.57 24.79 8.65
C VAL A 68 6.19 25.23 9.98
N ASP A 69 5.57 26.18 10.68
CA ASP A 69 6.05 26.74 11.94
C ASP A 69 5.41 26.06 13.18
N GLU A 70 4.53 25.06 12.98
CA GLU A 70 3.79 24.37 14.05
C GLU A 70 4.52 23.14 14.65
N TRP A 71 5.82 22.95 14.38
CA TRP A 71 6.64 21.81 14.85
C TRP A 71 7.55 22.15 16.03
#